data_AF-A0A7K3FWU5-F1
#
_entry.id   AF-A0A7K3FWU5-F1
#
_cell.length_a   1.000
_cell.length_b   1.000
_cell.length_c   1.000
_cell.angle_alpha   90.00
_cell.angle_beta   90.00
_cell.angle_gamma   90.00
#
_symmetry.space_group_name_H-M   'P 1'
#
loop_
_entity.id
_entity.type
_entity.pdbx_description
1 polymer ?
#
loop_
_entity_poly.entity_id
_entity_poly.type
_entity_poly.pdbx_seq_one_letter_code
_entity_poly.pdbx_strand_id
1 'polypeptide(L)'
;LPWPDAPHLVLWQAATVLREHRGDGHLAALLAAGLDPVEALVSFAAAGAAPEPVFASRGWSAAEWSAARDRLAARGLVDADGTATGAGRDLRAGIERRTDELAAAPWAALGPGEADRLADLLGAPWLAVIGSGLLPAENTLGIGKV
;
A
#
# COMPACT_ATOMS: atom_id res chain seq x y z
N LEU A 1 -13.10 2.82 21.42
CA LEU A 1 -13.75 4.14 21.42
C LEU A 1 -15.20 3.95 20.97
N PRO A 2 -16.16 4.76 21.45
CA PRO A 2 -17.52 4.74 20.90
C PRO A 2 -17.51 5.15 19.42
N TRP A 3 -18.52 4.71 18.67
CA TRP A 3 -18.76 5.20 17.31
C TRP A 3 -19.35 6.62 17.36
N PRO A 4 -19.02 7.49 16.39
CA PRO A 4 -19.64 8.81 16.25
C PRO A 4 -21.09 8.67 15.76
N ASP A 5 -21.92 9.68 16.02
CA ASP A 5 -23.32 9.68 15.59
C ASP A 5 -23.50 10.18 14.14
N ALA A 6 -22.68 11.14 13.72
CA ALA A 6 -22.82 11.75 12.40
C ALA A 6 -22.44 10.75 11.29
N PRO A 7 -23.29 10.51 10.27
CA PRO A 7 -23.06 9.45 9.28
C PRO A 7 -21.71 9.54 8.54
N HIS A 8 -21.24 10.74 8.22
CA HIS A 8 -19.96 10.94 7.54
C HIS A 8 -18.76 10.61 8.45
N LEU A 9 -18.89 10.79 9.76
CA LEU A 9 -17.87 10.38 10.73
C LEU A 9 -17.88 8.86 10.94
N VAL A 10 -19.06 8.23 10.91
CA VAL A 10 -19.16 6.76 10.92
C VAL A 10 -18.44 6.17 9.72
N LEU A 11 -18.70 6.70 8.53
CA LEU A 11 -18.03 6.26 7.31
C LEU A 11 -16.51 6.46 7.38
N TRP A 12 -16.06 7.64 7.82
CA TRP A 12 -14.64 7.92 8.02
C TRP A 12 -13.99 6.91 8.96
N GLN A 13 -14.57 6.70 10.15
CA GLN A 13 -14.03 5.78 11.14
C GLN A 13 -14.02 4.33 10.63
N ALA A 14 -15.09 3.87 9.95
CA ALA A 14 -15.14 2.53 9.38
C ALA A 14 -14.05 2.32 8.32
N ALA A 15 -13.89 3.28 7.41
CA ALA A 15 -12.85 3.23 6.38
C ALA A 15 -11.45 3.25 7.01
N THR A 16 -11.22 4.08 8.05
CA THR A 16 -9.96 4.10 8.78
C THR A 16 -9.67 2.76 9.45
N VAL A 17 -10.65 2.15 10.13
CA VAL A 17 -10.46 0.83 10.77
C VAL A 17 -10.05 -0.23 9.75
N LEU A 18 -10.73 -0.30 8.60
CA LEU A 18 -10.36 -1.23 7.52
C LEU A 18 -8.96 -0.93 6.95
N ARG A 19 -8.63 0.36 6.80
CA ARG A 19 -7.32 0.81 6.32
C ARG A 19 -6.20 0.45 7.29
N GLU A 20 -6.38 0.66 8.59
CA GLU A 20 -5.39 0.27 9.61
C GLU A 20 -5.26 -1.25 9.66
N HIS A 21 -6.37 -2.00 9.65
CA HIS A 21 -6.33 -3.47 9.64
C HIS A 21 -5.53 -4.03 8.46
N ARG A 22 -5.78 -3.53 7.24
CA ARG A 22 -4.98 -3.91 6.07
C ARG A 22 -3.52 -3.45 6.20
N GLY A 23 -3.28 -2.27 6.76
CA GLY A 23 -1.94 -1.72 7.00
C GLY A 23 -1.10 -2.59 7.93
N ASP A 24 -1.68 -3.03 9.05
CA ASP A 24 -1.02 -3.95 9.99
C ASP A 24 -0.69 -5.28 9.33
N GLY A 25 -1.62 -5.82 8.54
CA GLY A 25 -1.39 -7.01 7.72
C GLY A 25 -0.25 -6.82 6.71
N HIS A 26 -0.15 -5.65 6.08
CA HIS A 26 0.92 -5.33 5.14
C HIS A 26 2.28 -5.23 5.82
N LEU A 27 2.35 -4.58 6.99
CA LEU A 27 3.58 -4.53 7.80
C LEU A 27 4.02 -5.93 8.22
N ALA A 28 3.08 -6.78 8.66
CA ALA A 28 3.38 -8.16 8.99
C ALA A 28 3.91 -8.96 7.79
N ALA A 29 3.32 -8.78 6.60
CA ALA A 29 3.77 -9.42 5.37
C ALA A 29 5.18 -8.97 4.95
N LEU A 30 5.48 -7.67 5.05
CA LEU A 30 6.82 -7.11 4.78
C LEU A 30 7.88 -7.69 5.72
N LEU A 31 7.59 -7.70 7.02
CA LEU A 31 8.50 -8.23 8.04
C LEU A 31 8.72 -9.73 7.87
N ALA A 32 7.67 -10.50 7.58
CA ALA A 32 7.77 -11.93 7.32
C ALA A 32 8.57 -12.25 6.04
N ALA A 33 8.55 -11.35 5.05
CA ALA A 33 9.38 -11.43 3.85
C ALA A 33 10.84 -10.99 4.08
N GLY A 34 11.19 -10.58 5.30
CA GLY A 34 12.56 -10.14 5.64
C GLY A 34 12.95 -8.81 5.02
N LEU A 35 11.97 -7.92 4.78
CA LEU A 35 12.24 -6.55 4.37
C LEU A 35 12.26 -5.64 5.60
N ASP A 36 13.35 -4.90 5.76
CA ASP A 36 13.39 -3.80 6.72
C ASP A 36 12.57 -2.59 6.22
N PRO A 37 12.32 -1.57 7.07
CA PRO A 37 11.50 -0.43 6.70
C PRO A 37 11.98 0.35 5.47
N VAL A 38 13.29 0.40 5.19
CA VAL A 38 13.84 1.11 4.03
C VAL A 38 13.76 0.23 2.79
N GLU A 39 14.09 -1.05 2.92
CA GLU A 39 14.00 -2.05 1.84
C GLU A 39 12.56 -2.22 1.34
N ALA A 40 11.56 -2.08 2.23
CA ALA A 40 10.16 -2.05 1.84
C ALA A 40 9.87 -0.92 0.83
N LEU A 41 10.43 0.27 1.03
CA LEU A 41 10.25 1.42 0.14
C LEU A 41 11.06 1.28 -1.14
N VAL A 42 12.33 0.87 -1.03
CA VAL A 42 13.22 0.65 -2.17
C VAL A 42 12.66 -0.42 -3.10
N SER A 43 12.22 -1.57 -2.56
CA SER A 43 11.65 -2.64 -3.37
C SER A 43 10.34 -2.24 -4.06
N PHE A 44 9.54 -1.38 -3.42
CA PHE A 44 8.33 -0.83 -4.03
C PHE A 44 8.65 0.15 -5.16
N ALA A 45 9.69 0.98 -5.00
CA ALA A 45 10.19 1.84 -6.07
C ALA A 45 10.82 1.06 -7.23
N ALA A 46 11.66 0.06 -6.93
CA ALA A 46 12.30 -0.80 -7.92
C ALA A 46 11.30 -1.60 -8.76
N ALA A 47 10.12 -1.92 -8.20
CA ALA A 47 9.01 -2.55 -8.92
C ALA A 47 8.21 -1.57 -9.80
N GLY A 48 8.57 -0.29 -9.85
CA GLY A 48 7.88 0.73 -10.66
C GLY A 48 6.58 1.25 -10.05
N ALA A 49 6.30 0.96 -8.77
CA ALA A 49 5.04 1.33 -8.16
C ALA A 49 4.97 2.82 -7.78
N ALA A 50 6.08 3.44 -7.41
CA ALA A 50 6.22 4.89 -7.27
C ALA A 50 7.70 5.28 -7.32
N PRO A 51 8.07 6.45 -7.86
CA PRO A 51 9.47 6.87 -7.89
C PRO A 51 9.96 7.25 -6.48
N GLU A 52 11.27 7.13 -6.25
CA GLU A 52 11.92 7.42 -4.96
C GLU A 52 11.51 8.75 -4.29
N PRO A 53 11.39 9.88 -5.01
CA PRO A 53 11.00 11.17 -4.42
C PRO A 53 9.63 11.15 -3.71
N VAL A 54 8.71 10.26 -4.10
CA VAL A 54 7.41 10.10 -3.44
C VAL A 54 7.55 9.66 -1.97
N PHE A 55 8.68 9.04 -1.61
CA PHE A 55 8.95 8.57 -0.25
C PHE A 55 9.72 9.58 0.61
N ALA A 56 10.02 10.79 0.10
CA ALA A 56 10.80 11.79 0.85
C ALA A 56 10.20 12.13 2.23
N SER A 57 8.86 12.11 2.34
CA SER A 57 8.15 12.34 3.61
C SER A 57 8.39 11.26 4.67
N ARG A 58 9.01 10.12 4.32
CA ARG A 58 9.37 9.04 5.25
C ARG A 58 10.67 9.31 6.02
N GLY A 59 11.42 10.34 5.64
CA GLY A 59 12.55 10.85 6.44
C GLY A 59 13.85 10.03 6.36
N TRP A 60 13.95 9.08 5.42
CA TRP A 60 15.18 8.32 5.19
C TRP A 60 16.20 9.14 4.40
N SER A 61 17.46 9.06 4.81
CA SER A 61 18.58 9.68 4.08
C SER A 61 18.90 8.94 2.79
N ALA A 62 19.55 9.64 1.84
CA ALA A 62 20.05 9.02 0.61
C ALA A 62 21.03 7.86 0.89
N ALA A 63 21.81 7.95 1.99
CA ALA A 63 22.72 6.90 2.40
C ALA A 63 21.99 5.64 2.89
N GLU A 64 20.94 5.79 3.70
CA GLU A 64 20.10 4.65 4.14
C GLU A 64 19.39 3.99 2.97
N TRP A 65 18.88 4.80 2.04
CA TRP A 65 18.24 4.31 0.83
C TRP A 65 19.21 3.57 -0.09
N SER A 66 20.43 4.09 -0.30
CA SER A 66 21.48 3.37 -1.05
C SER A 66 21.86 2.06 -0.36
N ALA A 67 22.07 2.08 0.96
CA ALA A 67 22.42 0.87 1.70
C ALA A 67 21.33 -0.21 1.60
N ALA A 68 20.05 0.19 1.58
CA ALA A 68 18.94 -0.72 1.37
C ALA A 68 18.90 -1.28 -0.07
N ARG A 69 19.18 -0.46 -1.09
CA ARG A 69 19.40 -0.95 -2.47
C ARG A 69 20.50 -1.99 -2.53
N ASP A 70 21.64 -1.75 -1.89
CA ASP A 70 22.78 -2.67 -1.89
C ASP A 70 22.44 -4.01 -1.22
N ARG A 71 21.71 -3.99 -0.10
CA ARG A 71 21.23 -5.21 0.57
C ARG A 71 20.22 -6.00 -0.27
N LEU A 72 19.35 -5.32 -1.00
CA LEU A 72 18.41 -5.97 -1.93
C LEU A 72 19.14 -6.56 -3.13
N ALA A 73 20.13 -5.84 -3.69
CA ALA A 73 20.97 -6.32 -4.79
C ALA A 73 21.81 -7.53 -4.37
N ALA A 74 22.39 -7.53 -3.17
CA ALA A 74 23.11 -8.67 -2.61
C ALA A 74 22.23 -9.93 -2.46
N ARG A 75 20.91 -9.76 -2.34
CA ARG A 75 19.91 -10.84 -2.31
C ARG A 75 19.35 -11.17 -3.71
N GLY A 76 19.82 -10.53 -4.76
CA GLY A 76 19.32 -10.73 -6.13
C GLY A 76 17.89 -10.26 -6.34
N LEU A 77 17.40 -9.32 -5.52
CA LEU A 77 16.04 -8.76 -5.61
C LEU A 77 15.98 -7.47 -6.44
N VAL A 78 17.10 -6.78 -6.58
CA VAL A 78 17.25 -5.54 -7.36
C VAL A 78 18.48 -5.67 -8.27
N ASP A 79 18.34 -5.26 -9.53
CA ASP A 79 19.41 -5.19 -10.53
C ASP A 79 20.31 -3.96 -10.31
N ALA A 80 21.48 -3.95 -10.95
CA ALA A 80 22.45 -2.86 -10.83
C ALA A 80 21.91 -1.49 -11.28
N ASP A 81 20.90 -1.48 -12.15
CA ASP A 81 20.21 -0.27 -12.60
C ASP A 81 19.12 0.22 -11.62
N GLY A 82 18.92 -0.48 -10.51
CA GLY A 82 17.94 -0.15 -9.48
C GLY A 82 16.54 -0.70 -9.74
N THR A 83 16.32 -1.46 -10.81
CA THR A 83 15.03 -2.10 -11.11
C THR A 83 14.88 -3.43 -10.38
N ALA A 84 13.65 -3.86 -10.11
CA ALA A 84 13.42 -5.16 -9.48
C ALA A 84 13.82 -6.30 -10.44
N THR A 85 14.48 -7.33 -9.92
CA THR A 85 14.69 -8.58 -10.67
C THR A 85 13.38 -9.37 -10.80
N GLY A 86 13.41 -10.51 -11.50
CA GLY A 86 12.29 -11.47 -11.45
C GLY A 86 11.95 -11.89 -10.01
N ALA A 87 12.97 -12.26 -9.23
CA ALA A 87 12.79 -12.63 -7.83
C ALA A 87 12.27 -11.47 -6.97
N GLY A 88 12.71 -10.23 -7.23
CA GLY A 88 12.18 -9.03 -6.58
C GLY A 88 10.69 -8.82 -6.84
N ARG A 89 10.26 -8.99 -8.09
CA ARG A 89 8.83 -8.93 -8.46
C ARG A 89 8.02 -10.04 -7.80
N ASP A 90 8.54 -11.27 -7.79
CA ASP A 90 7.88 -12.42 -7.17
C ASP A 90 7.72 -12.24 -5.65
N LEU A 91 8.75 -11.72 -4.97
CA LEU A 91 8.70 -11.36 -3.56
C LEU A 91 7.58 -10.35 -3.30
N ARG A 92 7.54 -9.25 -4.06
CA ARG A 92 6.51 -8.20 -3.93
C ARG A 92 5.11 -8.74 -4.19
N ALA A 93 4.93 -9.56 -5.23
CA ALA A 93 3.66 -10.21 -5.50
C ALA A 93 3.23 -11.13 -4.34
N GLY A 94 4.18 -11.84 -3.71
CA GLY A 94 3.93 -12.63 -2.50
C GLY A 94 3.49 -11.79 -1.31
N ILE A 95 4.14 -10.65 -1.08
CA ILE A 95 3.77 -9.69 -0.02
C ILE A 95 2.35 -9.17 -0.23
N GLU A 96 1.98 -8.77 -1.45
CA GLU A 96 0.62 -8.29 -1.73
C GLU A 96 -0.43 -9.38 -1.55
N ARG A 97 -0.20 -10.60 -2.06
CA ARG A 97 -1.11 -11.74 -1.82
C ARG A 97 -1.30 -12.00 -0.33
N ARG A 98 -0.22 -12.00 0.46
CA ARG A 98 -0.30 -12.20 1.90
C ARG A 98 -1.04 -11.07 2.60
N THR A 99 -0.85 -9.84 2.14
CA THR A 99 -1.58 -8.67 2.64
C THR A 99 -3.08 -8.84 2.40
N ASP A 100 -3.48 -9.28 1.21
CA ASP A 100 -4.89 -9.48 0.86
C ASP A 100 -5.52 -10.64 1.65
N GLU A 101 -4.79 -11.74 1.86
CA GLU A 101 -5.22 -12.84 2.74
C GLU A 101 -5.48 -12.37 4.18
N LEU A 102 -4.57 -11.58 4.75
CA LEU A 102 -4.69 -11.04 6.12
C LEU A 102 -5.83 -10.02 6.23
N ALA A 103 -6.12 -9.31 5.13
CA ALA A 103 -7.20 -8.34 5.06
C ALA A 103 -8.57 -8.95 4.75
N ALA A 104 -8.67 -10.25 4.45
CA ALA A 104 -9.90 -10.86 3.94
C ALA A 104 -11.04 -10.97 4.96
N ALA A 105 -10.74 -11.09 6.26
CA ALA A 105 -11.73 -11.45 7.27
C ALA A 105 -12.93 -10.48 7.38
N PRO A 106 -12.75 -9.14 7.37
CA PRO A 106 -13.88 -8.21 7.36
C PRO A 106 -14.77 -8.35 6.12
N TRP A 107 -14.18 -8.60 4.94
CA TRP A 107 -14.91 -8.77 3.69
C TRP A 107 -15.68 -10.10 3.65
N ALA A 108 -15.10 -11.16 4.20
CA ALA A 108 -15.77 -12.45 4.34
C ALA A 108 -16.98 -12.35 5.30
N ALA A 109 -16.86 -11.57 6.38
CA ALA A 109 -17.96 -11.32 7.31
C ALA A 109 -19.08 -10.47 6.69
N LEU A 110 -18.74 -9.50 5.84
CA LEU A 110 -19.70 -8.69 5.10
C LEU A 110 -20.43 -9.50 4.02
N GLY A 111 -19.70 -10.39 3.34
CA GLY A 111 -20.19 -11.19 2.22
C GLY A 111 -20.16 -10.42 0.89
N PRO A 112 -20.15 -11.14 -0.25
CA PRO A 112 -19.92 -10.53 -1.56
C PRO A 112 -21.00 -9.53 -1.96
N GLY A 113 -22.28 -9.81 -1.71
CA GLY A 113 -23.37 -8.90 -2.10
C GLY A 113 -23.33 -7.54 -1.38
N GLU A 114 -23.05 -7.53 -0.08
CA GLU A 114 -22.93 -6.27 0.66
C GLU A 114 -21.59 -5.57 0.37
N ALA A 115 -20.54 -6.31 0.02
CA ALA A 115 -19.28 -5.73 -0.44
C ALA A 115 -19.45 -5.02 -1.80
N ASP A 116 -20.16 -5.64 -2.75
CA ASP A 116 -20.49 -5.03 -4.05
C ASP A 116 -21.35 -3.78 -3.84
N ARG A 117 -22.37 -3.86 -2.99
CA ARG A 117 -23.21 -2.71 -2.64
C ARG A 117 -22.40 -1.58 -2.00
N LEU A 118 -21.44 -1.89 -1.13
CA LEU A 118 -20.57 -0.89 -0.54
C LEU A 118 -19.71 -0.21 -1.62
N ALA A 119 -19.16 -0.97 -2.56
CA ALA A 119 -18.40 -0.42 -3.68
C ALA A 119 -19.26 0.53 -4.54
N ASP A 120 -20.50 0.13 -4.86
CA ASP A 120 -21.46 0.96 -5.61
C ASP A 120 -21.75 2.28 -4.88
N LEU A 121 -22.01 2.22 -3.58
CA LEU A 121 -22.30 3.40 -2.75
C LEU A 121 -21.10 4.36 -2.63
N LEU A 122 -19.87 3.83 -2.65
CA LEU A 122 -18.66 4.62 -2.58
C LEU A 122 -18.25 5.26 -3.92
N GLY A 123 -18.84 4.83 -5.04
CA GLY A 123 -18.48 5.30 -6.38
C GLY A 123 -18.62 6.82 -6.57
N ALA A 124 -19.75 7.41 -6.16
CA ALA A 124 -19.96 8.85 -6.30
C ALA A 124 -19.04 9.69 -5.39
N PRO A 125 -18.89 9.39 -4.09
CA PRO A 125 -17.88 10.04 -3.25
C PRO A 125 -16.45 9.91 -3.80
N TRP A 126 -16.08 8.73 -4.31
CA TRP A 126 -14.78 8.49 -4.91
C TRP A 126 -14.50 9.41 -6.11
N LEU A 127 -15.45 9.50 -7.05
CA LEU A 127 -15.35 10.40 -8.21
C LEU A 127 -15.25 11.87 -7.79
N ALA A 128 -16.00 12.28 -6.77
CA ALA A 128 -15.93 13.64 -6.25
C ALA A 128 -14.55 13.96 -5.63
N VAL A 129 -13.95 13.01 -4.91
CA VAL A 129 -12.61 13.17 -4.32
C VAL A 129 -11.55 13.27 -5.41
N ILE A 130 -11.57 12.39 -6.42
CA ILE A 130 -10.64 12.47 -7.56
C ILE A 130 -10.81 13.78 -8.32
N GLY A 131 -12.05 14.17 -8.61
CA GLY A 131 -12.39 15.39 -9.36
C GLY A 131 -12.09 16.69 -8.59
N SER A 132 -11.80 16.62 -7.30
CA SER A 132 -11.51 17.81 -6.47
C SER A 132 -10.18 18.49 -6.80
N GLY A 133 -9.25 17.79 -7.45
CA GLY A 133 -7.88 18.25 -7.68
C GLY A 133 -7.00 18.31 -6.42
N LEU A 134 -7.48 17.80 -5.29
CA LEU A 134 -6.73 17.80 -4.02
C LEU A 134 -5.74 16.65 -3.88
N LEU A 135 -5.85 15.60 -4.71
CA LEU A 135 -4.96 14.45 -4.66
C LEU A 135 -3.63 14.73 -5.40
N PRO A 136 -2.48 14.31 -4.86
CA PRO A 136 -1.22 14.39 -5.58
C PRO A 136 -1.24 13.54 -6.86
N ALA A 137 -0.72 14.12 -7.95
CA ALA A 137 -0.57 13.42 -9.24
C ALA A 137 0.36 12.20 -9.13
N GLU A 138 1.43 12.32 -8.34
CA GLU A 138 2.28 11.19 -7.99
C GLU A 138 1.97 10.73 -6.56
N ASN A 139 1.54 9.48 -6.43
CA ASN A 139 1.15 8.90 -5.16
C ASN A 139 1.50 7.41 -5.08
N THR A 140 1.47 6.87 -3.86
CA THR A 140 1.64 5.44 -3.58
C THR A 140 0.33 4.66 -3.63
N LEU A 141 -0.79 5.32 -3.95
CA LEU A 141 -2.14 4.78 -3.86
C LEU A 141 -2.56 4.08 -5.17
N GLY A 142 -1.79 4.23 -6.25
CA GLY A 142 -2.15 3.68 -7.57
C GLY A 142 -3.33 4.40 -8.24
N ILE A 143 -3.75 5.54 -7.70
CA ILE A 143 -4.87 6.34 -8.20
C ILE A 143 -4.36 7.25 -9.31
N GLY A 144 -5.04 7.24 -10.48
CA GLY A 144 -4.71 8.08 -11.62
C GLY A 144 -3.65 7.49 -12.57
N LYS A 145 -3.23 6.25 -12.35
CA LYS A 145 -2.44 5.48 -13.33
C LYS A 145 -3.39 4.75 -14.29
N VAL A 146 -3.88 5.49 -15.30
CA VAL A 146 -4.51 4.93 -16.51
C VAL A 146 -3.59 5.24 -17.68
#